data_AF-A0A9X2YLF5-F1
#
_entry.id   AF-A0A9X2YLF5-F1
#
_cell.length_a   1.000
_cell.length_b   1.000
_cell.length_c   1.000
_cell.angle_alpha   90.00
_cell.angle_beta   90.00
_cell.angle_gamma   90.00
#
_symmetry.space_group_name_H-M   'P 1'
#
loop_
_entity.id
_entity.type
_entity.pdbx_description
1 polymer ?
#
loop_
_entity_poly.entity_id
_entity_poly.type
_entity_poly.pdbx_seq_one_letter_code
_entity_poly.pdbx_strand_id
1 'polypeptide(L)'
;MTDGERVFWRGGRCTVWVGLDAAGALVFSGHDLAYLGEPGRTYEYWITVAPERFPDLRRALHAGPHADVVDLVCSRVDAIMAGGERTWLDDHGIDYAFTCY
;
A
#
# COMPACT_ATOMS: atom_id res chain seq x y z
N MET A 1 12.21 -1.85 -10.19
CA MET A 1 10.89 -2.18 -10.73
C MET A 1 10.71 -3.67 -10.61
N THR A 2 9.89 -4.09 -9.65
CA THR A 2 9.48 -5.48 -9.50
C THR A 2 8.42 -5.82 -10.54
N ASP A 3 8.34 -7.08 -10.93
CA ASP A 3 7.38 -7.53 -11.94
C ASP A 3 5.95 -7.39 -11.38
N GLY A 4 5.07 -6.67 -12.10
CA GLY A 4 3.66 -6.52 -11.71
C GLY A 4 3.29 -5.31 -10.84
N GLU A 5 4.15 -4.31 -10.67
CA GLU A 5 3.79 -3.04 -10.02
C GLU A 5 2.69 -2.29 -10.81
N ARG A 6 1.69 -1.76 -10.11
CA ARG A 6 0.56 -1.02 -10.68
C ARG A 6 0.34 0.31 -9.94
N VAL A 7 -0.22 1.29 -10.63
CA VAL A 7 -0.69 2.52 -9.96
C VAL A 7 -1.85 2.14 -9.05
N PHE A 8 -1.64 2.29 -7.74
CA PHE A 8 -2.64 2.02 -6.70
C PHE A 8 -3.56 3.22 -6.54
N TRP A 9 -2.99 4.41 -6.39
CA TRP A 9 -3.73 5.64 -6.21
C TRP A 9 -2.97 6.84 -6.78
N ARG A 10 -3.69 7.86 -7.24
CA ARG A 10 -3.09 9.12 -7.68
C ARG A 10 -3.97 10.29 -7.29
N GLY A 11 -3.40 11.20 -6.53
CA GLY A 11 -3.94 12.53 -6.25
C GLY A 11 -3.13 13.63 -6.93
N GLY A 12 -3.47 14.89 -6.64
CA GLY A 12 -2.86 16.05 -7.30
C GLY A 12 -1.35 16.21 -7.05
N ARG A 13 -0.83 15.70 -5.92
CA ARG A 13 0.60 15.84 -5.54
C ARG A 13 1.23 14.53 -5.05
N CYS A 14 0.50 13.44 -5.04
CA CYS A 14 0.99 12.15 -4.57
C CYS A 14 0.54 11.05 -5.52
N THR A 15 1.47 10.16 -5.88
CA THR A 15 1.15 8.90 -6.57
C THR A 15 1.64 7.75 -5.71
N VAL A 16 0.79 6.75 -5.57
CA VAL A 16 1.06 5.49 -4.86
C VAL A 16 0.99 4.35 -5.87
N TRP A 17 1.97 3.48 -5.81
CA TRP A 17 2.04 2.23 -6.54
C TRP A 17 1.93 1.07 -5.58
N VAL A 18 1.46 -0.07 -6.07
CA VAL A 18 1.40 -1.31 -5.32
C VAL A 18 1.89 -2.48 -6.17
N GLY A 19 2.61 -3.40 -5.57
CA GLY A 19 3.08 -4.62 -6.22
C GLY A 19 3.62 -5.63 -5.22
N LEU A 20 4.12 -6.75 -5.74
CA LEU A 20 4.89 -7.70 -4.95
C LEU A 20 6.38 -7.44 -5.13
N ASP A 21 7.17 -7.64 -4.08
CA ASP A 21 8.62 -7.66 -4.19
C ASP A 21 9.17 -9.06 -4.53
N ALA A 22 10.50 -9.18 -4.61
CA ALA A 22 11.17 -10.45 -4.92
C ALA A 22 10.99 -11.53 -3.82
N ALA A 23 10.65 -11.14 -2.59
CA ALA A 23 10.31 -12.06 -1.51
C ALA A 23 8.80 -12.39 -1.48
N GLY A 24 8.02 -11.82 -2.40
CA GLY A 24 6.57 -11.97 -2.47
C GLY A 24 5.80 -11.10 -1.48
N ALA A 25 6.46 -10.15 -0.82
CA ALA A 25 5.79 -9.21 0.09
C ALA A 25 5.00 -8.16 -0.69
N LEU A 26 3.85 -7.74 -0.16
CA LEU A 26 3.07 -6.65 -0.74
C LEU A 26 3.73 -5.33 -0.37
N VAL A 27 4.02 -4.50 -1.35
CA VAL A 27 4.67 -3.22 -1.16
C VAL A 27 3.80 -2.11 -1.74
N PHE A 28 3.41 -1.17 -0.89
CA PHE A 28 2.94 0.14 -1.32
C PHE A 28 4.15 1.07 -1.36
N SER A 29 4.39 1.71 -2.50
CA SER A 29 5.41 2.74 -2.63
C SER A 29 4.74 4.03 -3.03
N GLY A 30 4.97 5.12 -2.29
CA GLY A 30 4.40 6.41 -2.62
C GLY A 30 5.48 7.46 -2.84
N HIS A 31 5.21 8.35 -3.79
CA HIS A 31 5.97 9.57 -4.02
C HIS A 31 5.02 10.75 -3.80
N ASP A 32 5.29 11.53 -2.76
CA ASP A 32 4.52 12.73 -2.41
C ASP A 32 5.39 13.97 -2.62
N LEU A 33 4.85 14.91 -3.40
CA LEU A 33 5.47 16.18 -3.80
C LEU A 33 5.13 17.33 -2.84
N ALA A 34 4.45 17.07 -1.74
CA ALA A 34 3.94 18.06 -0.80
C ALA A 34 4.11 17.67 0.66
N TYR A 35 5.28 17.14 1.05
CA TYR A 35 5.56 16.79 2.44
C TYR A 35 5.20 17.96 3.37
N LEU A 36 4.23 17.74 4.26
CA LEU A 36 3.72 18.74 5.22
C LEU A 36 3.26 20.08 4.61
N GLY A 37 2.94 20.11 3.32
CA GLY A 37 2.53 21.32 2.62
C GLY A 37 3.67 22.29 2.28
N GLU A 38 4.94 21.90 2.49
CA GLU A 38 6.11 22.69 2.13
C GLU A 38 6.40 22.58 0.62
N PRO A 39 6.32 23.67 -0.16
CA PRO A 39 6.65 23.63 -1.58
C PRO A 39 8.11 23.21 -1.80
N GLY A 40 8.33 22.20 -2.65
CA GLY A 40 9.66 21.73 -3.03
C GLY A 40 10.25 20.62 -2.15
N ARG A 41 9.53 20.15 -1.13
CA ARG A 41 9.90 18.93 -0.40
C ARG A 41 9.11 17.74 -0.89
N THR A 42 9.83 16.83 -1.54
CA THR A 42 9.34 15.52 -1.95
C THR A 42 9.79 14.49 -0.92
N TYR A 43 8.98 13.47 -0.66
CA TYR A 43 9.45 12.29 0.03
C TYR A 43 8.94 11.04 -0.67
N GLU A 44 9.73 9.98 -0.56
CA GLU A 44 9.34 8.66 -1.02
C GLU A 44 9.12 7.76 0.21
N TYR A 45 8.13 6.89 0.15
CA TYR A 45 7.86 5.95 1.23
C TYR A 45 7.52 4.57 0.72
N TRP A 46 7.75 3.58 1.59
CA TRP A 46 7.44 2.18 1.37
C TRP A 46 6.72 1.63 2.60
N ILE A 47 5.60 0.97 2.36
CA ILE A 47 4.86 0.17 3.34
C ILE A 47 4.90 -1.27 2.86
N THR A 48 5.53 -2.15 3.62
CA THR A 48 5.72 -3.55 3.26
C THR A 48 4.92 -4.45 4.19
N VAL A 49 4.05 -5.29 3.61
CA VAL A 49 3.29 -6.32 4.31
C VAL A 49 3.83 -7.69 3.92
N ALA A 50 4.30 -8.44 4.91
CA ALA A 50 4.89 -9.75 4.69
C ALA A 50 3.83 -10.79 4.22
N PRO A 51 4.21 -11.80 3.40
CA PRO A 51 3.28 -12.81 2.89
C PRO A 51 2.50 -13.55 3.98
N GLU A 52 3.11 -13.72 5.17
CA GLU A 52 2.50 -14.36 6.34
C GLU A 52 1.24 -13.62 6.81
N ARG A 53 1.10 -12.34 6.47
CA ARG A 53 -0.05 -11.48 6.79
C ARG A 53 -1.11 -11.45 5.70
N PHE A 54 -0.91 -12.13 4.57
CA PHE A 54 -1.91 -12.19 3.49
C PHE A 54 -3.24 -12.82 3.91
N PRO A 55 -3.29 -13.84 4.79
CA PRO A 55 -4.56 -14.31 5.35
C PRO A 55 -5.33 -13.21 6.10
N ASP A 56 -4.63 -12.35 6.83
CA ASP A 56 -5.23 -11.22 7.55
C ASP A 56 -5.75 -10.14 6.59
N LEU A 57 -4.97 -9.80 5.55
CA LEU A 57 -5.40 -8.91 4.47
C LEU A 57 -6.67 -9.41 3.78
N ARG A 58 -6.69 -10.69 3.38
CA ARG A 58 -7.87 -11.30 2.73
C ARG A 58 -9.09 -11.26 3.64
N ARG A 59 -8.92 -11.53 4.93
CA ARG A 59 -9.98 -11.47 5.94
C ARG A 59 -10.52 -10.04 6.09
N ALA A 60 -9.65 -9.04 6.21
CA ALA A 60 -10.02 -7.63 6.33
C ALA A 60 -10.80 -7.12 5.11
N LEU A 61 -10.43 -7.62 3.92
CA LEU A 61 -11.06 -7.23 2.64
C LEU A 61 -12.25 -8.14 2.26
N HIS A 62 -12.63 -9.06 3.14
CA HIS A 62 -13.72 -10.04 2.94
C HIS A 62 -13.56 -10.89 1.67
N ALA A 63 -12.34 -11.34 1.38
CA ALA A 63 -12.01 -12.12 0.20
C ALA A 63 -11.79 -13.61 0.51
N GLY A 64 -11.88 -14.43 -0.54
CA GLY A 64 -11.54 -15.85 -0.46
C GLY A 64 -10.05 -16.10 -0.19
N PRO A 65 -9.69 -17.29 0.30
CA PRO A 65 -8.31 -17.62 0.73
C PRO A 65 -7.26 -17.61 -0.39
N HIS A 66 -7.71 -17.69 -1.65
CA HIS A 66 -6.84 -17.71 -2.83
C HIS A 66 -6.96 -16.45 -3.68
N ALA A 67 -7.64 -15.40 -3.18
CA ALA A 67 -7.69 -14.14 -3.89
C ALA A 67 -6.27 -13.55 -4.03
N ASP A 68 -5.96 -13.03 -5.22
CA ASP A 68 -4.75 -12.27 -5.46
C ASP A 68 -4.78 -11.00 -4.61
N VAL A 69 -3.74 -10.80 -3.80
CA VAL A 69 -3.72 -9.70 -2.83
C VAL A 69 -3.56 -8.34 -3.50
N VAL A 70 -2.85 -8.26 -4.62
CA VAL A 70 -2.62 -7.01 -5.37
C VAL A 70 -3.94 -6.59 -6.01
N ASP A 71 -4.62 -7.50 -6.70
CA ASP A 71 -5.94 -7.23 -7.28
C ASP A 71 -6.96 -6.86 -6.19
N LEU A 72 -6.89 -7.53 -5.05
CA LEU A 72 -7.80 -7.30 -3.94
C LEU A 72 -7.64 -5.91 -3.34
N VAL A 73 -6.40 -5.49 -3.03
CA VAL A 73 -6.17 -4.12 -2.53
C VAL A 73 -6.54 -3.09 -3.60
N CYS A 74 -6.18 -3.32 -4.87
CA CYS A 74 -6.57 -2.44 -5.98
C CYS A 74 -8.10 -2.29 -6.11
N SER A 75 -8.88 -3.31 -5.77
CA SER A 75 -10.36 -3.23 -5.79
C SER A 75 -10.94 -2.38 -4.66
N ARG A 76 -10.15 -2.03 -3.63
CA ARG A 76 -10.57 -1.32 -2.42
C ARG A 76 -9.80 -0.02 -2.18
N VAL A 77 -9.22 0.56 -3.23
CA VAL A 77 -8.40 1.79 -3.18
C VAL A 77 -9.08 2.90 -2.38
N ASP A 78 -10.33 3.24 -2.68
CA ASP A 78 -11.02 4.36 -2.03
C ASP A 78 -11.18 4.15 -0.51
N ALA A 79 -11.44 2.91 -0.08
CA ALA A 79 -11.59 2.57 1.33
C ALA A 79 -10.25 2.65 2.08
N ILE A 80 -9.18 2.16 1.46
CA ILE A 80 -7.83 2.19 2.04
C ILE A 80 -7.32 3.64 2.09
N MET A 81 -7.48 4.39 1.01
CA MET A 81 -6.96 5.76 0.90
C MET A 81 -7.82 6.80 1.62
N ALA A 82 -9.04 6.47 2.06
CA ALA A 82 -9.86 7.38 2.88
C ALA A 82 -9.19 7.75 4.21
N GLY A 83 -8.46 6.81 4.82
CA GLY A 83 -7.69 7.02 6.06
C GLY A 83 -6.17 6.94 5.87
N GLY A 84 -5.71 6.53 4.69
CA GLY A 84 -4.32 6.21 4.38
C GLY A 84 -3.98 4.75 4.70
N GLU A 85 -3.02 4.20 3.95
CA GLU A 85 -2.70 2.77 3.95
C GLU A 85 -2.27 2.28 5.33
N ARG A 86 -1.43 3.06 6.04
CA ARG A 86 -0.96 2.73 7.39
C ARG A 86 -2.09 2.65 8.40
N THR A 87 -2.92 3.69 8.45
CA THR A 87 -4.09 3.75 9.33
C THR A 87 -5.01 2.57 9.08
N TRP A 88 -5.26 2.25 7.81
CA TRP A 88 -6.10 1.10 7.45
C TRP A 88 -5.49 -0.22 7.92
N LEU A 89 -4.18 -0.43 7.75
CA LEU A 89 -3.49 -1.63 8.24
C LEU A 89 -3.52 -1.72 9.78
N ASP A 90 -3.28 -0.61 10.47
CA ASP A 90 -3.34 -0.52 11.94
C ASP A 90 -4.75 -0.84 12.47
N ASP A 91 -5.79 -0.27 11.87
CA ASP A 91 -7.20 -0.50 12.24
C ASP A 91 -7.62 -1.97 12.09
N HIS A 92 -6.98 -2.70 11.17
CA HIS A 92 -7.21 -4.13 10.95
C HIS A 92 -6.22 -5.04 11.69
N GLY A 93 -5.27 -4.48 12.45
CA GLY A 93 -4.25 -5.22 13.20
C GLY A 93 -3.29 -6.00 12.30
N ILE A 94 -2.97 -5.45 11.13
CA ILE A 94 -2.07 -6.07 10.14
C ILE A 94 -0.68 -5.45 10.28
N ASP A 95 0.28 -6.25 10.73
CA ASP A 95 1.67 -5.80 10.86
C ASP A 95 2.27 -5.39 9.50
N TYR A 96 3.02 -4.29 9.49
CA TYR A 96 3.76 -3.79 8.33
C TYR A 96 5.11 -3.17 8.74
N ALA A 97 6.03 -3.10 7.78
CA ALA A 97 7.24 -2.29 7.89
C ALA A 97 7.06 -0.96 7.15
N PHE A 98 7.56 0.13 7.71
CA PHE A 98 7.50 1.47 7.11
C PHE A 98 8.91 2.06 6.98
N THR A 99 9.23 2.55 5.79
CA THR A 99 10.49 3.27 5.51
C THR A 99 10.18 4.50 4.67
N CYS A 100 10.85 5.63 4.92
CA CYS A 100 10.72 6.85 4.12
C CYS A 100 12.07 7.55 3.93
N TYR A 101 12.23 8.25 2.81
CA TYR A 101 13.43 9.03 2.44
C TYR A 101 13.06 10.43 1.98
#